data_AF-A0AAW0K865-F1
#
_entry.id   AF-A0AAW0K865-F1
#
_cell.length_a   1.000
_cell.length_b   1.000
_cell.length_c   1.000
_cell.angle_alpha   90.00
_cell.angle_beta   90.00
_cell.angle_gamma   90.00
#
_symmetry.space_group_name_H-M   'P 1'
#
loop_
_entity.id
_entity.type
_entity.pdbx_description
1 polymer ?
#
loop_
_entity_poly.entity_id
_entity_poly.type
_entity_poly.pdbx_seq_one_letter_code
_entity_poly.pdbx_strand_id
1 'polypeptide(L)'
;LCNNAPETIIPALRDCPKAQLFWSSFSLPFQSPPFFFYGSHLVDWLKLNCKSSRTCDSSNIALGTIFPIALWTLWAYGYIETILSLEERPTRRI
;
A
#
# COMPACT_ATOMS: atom_id res chain seq x y z
N LEU A 1 -7.15 -7.66 -5.21
CA LEU A 1 -5.72 -7.26 -5.27
C LEU A 1 -4.85 -8.51 -5.09
N CYS A 2 -3.83 -8.72 -5.92
CA CYS A 2 -2.77 -9.74 -5.72
C CYS A 2 -3.27 -11.13 -5.28
N ASN A 3 -4.01 -11.79 -6.17
CA ASN A 3 -4.87 -12.96 -5.91
C ASN A 3 -4.15 -14.28 -5.57
N ASN A 4 -2.83 -14.28 -5.34
CA ASN A 4 -2.02 -15.52 -5.28
C ASN A 4 -0.98 -15.57 -4.14
N ALA A 5 -0.96 -14.62 -3.19
CA ALA A 5 -0.05 -14.68 -2.05
C ALA A 5 -0.82 -15.07 -0.77
N PRO A 6 -0.24 -15.89 0.13
CA PRO A 6 -0.88 -16.26 1.40
C PRO A 6 -1.26 -14.99 2.18
N GLU A 7 -2.43 -15.05 2.84
CA GLU A 7 -3.21 -14.03 3.58
C GLU A 7 -2.44 -13.10 4.54
N THR A 8 -1.35 -12.52 4.09
CA THR A 8 -0.52 -11.64 4.86
C THR A 8 -0.69 -10.26 4.27
N ILE A 9 -1.13 -9.34 5.12
CA ILE A 9 -1.45 -7.94 4.78
C ILE A 9 -0.24 -7.25 4.10
N ILE A 10 0.98 -7.72 4.40
CA ILE A 10 2.25 -7.16 3.91
C ILE A 10 2.40 -7.29 2.38
N PRO A 11 2.31 -8.50 1.78
CA PRO A 11 2.32 -8.65 0.32
C PRO A 11 1.31 -7.76 -0.41
N ALA A 12 0.09 -7.64 0.12
CA ALA A 12 -0.96 -6.86 -0.52
C ALA A 12 -0.73 -5.35 -0.45
N LEU A 13 -0.12 -4.85 0.63
CA LEU A 13 0.11 -3.42 0.86
C LEU A 13 1.47 -2.92 0.38
N ARG A 14 2.43 -3.81 0.12
CA ARG A 14 3.83 -3.43 -0.15
C ARG A 14 4.49 -4.22 -1.25
N ASP A 15 4.46 -5.56 -1.16
CA ASP A 15 5.38 -6.38 -1.94
C ASP A 15 4.85 -6.76 -3.32
N CYS A 16 3.53 -6.74 -3.55
CA CYS A 16 3.00 -7.14 -4.85
C CYS A 16 3.11 -6.03 -5.90
N PRO A 17 3.22 -6.36 -7.21
CA PRO A 17 3.51 -5.38 -8.26
C PRO A 17 2.54 -4.19 -8.32
N LYS A 18 1.25 -4.42 -8.05
CA LYS A 18 0.25 -3.34 -7.99
C LYS A 18 0.52 -2.35 -6.85
N ALA A 19 0.89 -2.85 -5.68
CA ALA A 19 1.26 -2.00 -4.54
C ALA A 19 2.55 -1.22 -4.83
N GLN A 20 3.56 -1.87 -5.43
CA GLN A 20 4.79 -1.20 -5.83
C GLN A 20 4.54 -0.06 -6.82
N LEU A 21 3.69 -0.30 -7.84
CA LEU A 21 3.28 0.73 -8.79
C LEU A 21 2.55 1.89 -8.10
N PHE A 22 1.63 1.60 -7.18
CA PHE A 22 0.96 2.62 -6.39
C PHE A 22 1.95 3.50 -5.62
N TRP A 23 2.90 2.90 -4.88
CA TRP A 23 3.91 3.65 -4.14
C TRP A 23 4.87 4.42 -5.04
N SER A 24 5.20 3.90 -6.23
CA SER A 24 6.04 4.57 -7.21
C SER A 24 5.40 5.84 -7.81
N SER A 25 4.06 5.94 -7.76
CA SER A 25 3.32 7.11 -8.26
C SER A 25 3.45 8.34 -7.36
N PHE A 26 3.89 8.16 -6.12
CA PHE A 26 4.19 9.28 -5.24
C PHE A 26 5.55 9.88 -5.61
N SER A 27 5.59 11.22 -5.70
CA SER A 27 6.83 12.00 -5.74
C SER A 27 7.71 11.66 -4.53
N LEU A 28 9.04 11.83 -4.67
CA LEU A 28 10.00 11.74 -3.55
C LEU A 28 9.41 12.36 -2.27
N PRO A 29 9.52 11.70 -1.09
CA PRO A 29 10.65 10.87 -0.63
C PRO A 29 10.39 9.36 -0.49
N PHE A 30 9.24 8.80 -0.89
CA PHE A 30 9.00 7.34 -0.73
C PHE A 30 9.99 6.47 -1.52
N GLN A 31 10.66 7.05 -2.52
CA GLN A 31 11.61 6.37 -3.39
C GLN A 31 13.04 6.31 -2.81
N SER A 32 13.32 6.93 -1.64
CA SER A 32 14.69 7.00 -1.11
C SER A 32 14.79 6.98 0.44
N PRO A 33 15.46 5.99 1.05
CA PRO A 33 16.12 4.83 0.45
C PRO A 33 15.17 3.63 0.27
N PRO A 34 15.25 2.92 -0.88
CA PRO A 34 14.47 1.71 -1.14
C PRO A 34 14.70 0.59 -0.11
N PHE A 35 15.79 0.64 0.66
CA PHE A 35 16.13 -0.31 1.72
C PHE A 35 15.12 -0.35 2.88
N PHE A 36 14.41 0.73 3.18
CA PHE A 36 13.41 0.69 4.26
C PHE A 36 12.10 0.08 3.81
N PHE A 37 11.85 0.02 2.51
CA PHE A 37 10.63 -0.52 1.94
C PHE A 37 10.74 -2.05 1.77
N TYR A 38 11.84 -2.54 1.20
CA TYR A 38 11.99 -3.95 0.85
C TYR A 38 12.77 -4.71 1.94
N GLY A 39 12.13 -5.68 2.58
CA GLY A 39 12.77 -6.59 3.55
C GLY A 39 12.73 -6.14 5.02
N SER A 40 12.21 -4.95 5.33
CA SER A 40 11.99 -4.52 6.72
C SER A 40 10.77 -5.22 7.34
N HIS A 41 10.81 -5.43 8.67
CA HIS A 41 9.66 -5.92 9.42
C HIS A 41 8.51 -4.91 9.33
N LEU A 42 7.28 -5.38 9.14
CA LEU A 42 6.11 -4.53 8.88
C LEU A 42 5.95 -3.40 9.90
N VAL A 43 6.08 -3.74 11.19
CA VAL A 43 5.89 -2.76 12.27
C VAL A 43 6.93 -1.64 12.20
N ASP A 44 8.16 -1.96 11.81
CA ASP A 44 9.23 -0.97 11.72
C ASP A 44 9.05 -0.09 10.48
N TRP A 45 8.61 -0.68 9.37
CA TRP A 45 8.21 0.06 8.17
C TRP A 45 7.07 1.05 8.47
N LEU A 46 6.02 0.60 9.17
CA LEU A 46 4.90 1.46 9.57
C LEU A 46 5.37 2.59 10.49
N LYS A 47 6.12 2.27 11.56
CA LYS A 47 6.63 3.27 12.51
C LYS A 47 7.49 4.32 11.84
N LEU A 48 8.38 3.91 10.94
CA LEU A 48 9.28 4.82 10.24
C LEU A 48 8.50 5.81 9.36
N ASN A 49 7.57 5.32 8.56
CA ASN A 49 6.83 6.16 7.62
C ASN A 49 5.78 7.03 8.31
N CYS A 50 5.03 6.50 9.29
CA CYS A 50 4.04 7.28 10.07
C CYS A 50 4.66 8.40 10.91
N LYS A 51 5.96 8.29 11.28
CA LYS A 51 6.67 9.31 12.07
C LYS A 51 7.56 10.22 11.22
N SER A 52 7.54 10.07 9.90
CA SER A 52 8.41 10.84 9.01
C SER A 52 8.03 12.33 9.04
N SER A 53 8.98 13.17 9.41
CA SER A 53 8.88 14.64 9.34
C SER A 53 9.24 15.20 7.97
N ARG A 54 9.67 14.34 7.02
CA ARG A 54 9.93 14.77 5.64
C ARG A 54 8.63 15.25 5.03
N THR A 55 8.68 16.32 4.25
CA THR A 55 7.51 16.84 3.55
C THR A 55 7.47 16.35 2.10
N CYS A 56 6.27 16.31 1.53
CA CYS A 56 6.10 16.14 0.10
C CYS A 56 6.37 17.49 -0.59
N ASP A 57 7.23 17.50 -1.61
CA ASP A 57 7.69 18.72 -2.29
C ASP A 57 6.54 19.54 -2.89
N SER A 58 5.45 18.90 -3.31
CA SER A 58 4.33 19.57 -3.97
C SER A 58 3.31 20.21 -3.03
N SER A 59 3.19 19.72 -1.79
CA SER A 59 2.13 20.14 -0.85
C SER A 59 2.66 20.68 0.47
N ASN A 60 3.95 20.54 0.76
CA ASN A 60 4.57 20.84 2.05
C ASN A 60 3.91 20.10 3.24
N ILE A 61 3.21 18.99 2.97
CA ILE A 61 2.58 18.15 4.00
C ILE A 61 3.58 17.09 4.45
N ALA A 62 3.65 16.84 5.75
CA ALA A 62 4.49 15.79 6.32
C ALA A 62 4.10 14.40 5.79
N LEU A 63 5.09 13.59 5.43
CA LEU A 63 4.92 12.22 4.99
C LEU A 63 4.24 11.35 6.05
N GLY A 64 4.51 11.60 7.33
CA GLY A 64 3.80 10.93 8.42
C GLY A 64 2.29 11.11 8.38
N THR A 65 1.81 12.18 7.73
CA THR A 65 0.39 12.43 7.47
C THR A 65 -0.08 11.76 6.18
N ILE A 66 0.69 11.85 5.10
CA ILE A 66 0.32 11.30 3.77
C ILE A 66 0.33 9.77 3.79
N PHE A 67 1.33 9.17 4.43
CA PHE A 67 1.55 7.72 4.42
C PHE A 67 0.35 6.90 4.94
N PRO A 68 -0.22 7.16 6.15
CA PRO A 68 -1.37 6.38 6.62
C PRO A 68 -2.60 6.54 5.73
N ILE A 69 -2.80 7.72 5.11
CA ILE A 69 -3.88 7.95 4.15
C ILE A 69 -3.65 7.08 2.91
N ALA A 70 -2.46 7.14 2.32
CA ALA A 70 -2.11 6.33 1.15
C ALA A 70 -2.21 4.83 1.41
N LEU A 71 -1.77 4.37 2.59
CA LEU A 71 -1.88 2.98 3.02
C LEU A 71 -3.34 2.54 3.13
N TRP A 72 -4.19 3.38 3.72
CA TRP A 72 -5.63 3.14 3.80
C TRP A 72 -6.28 3.10 2.42
N THR A 73 -5.93 4.02 1.53
CA THR A 73 -6.43 4.04 0.15
C THR A 73 -6.07 2.76 -0.60
N LEU A 74 -4.83 2.29 -0.47
CA LEU A 74 -4.37 1.05 -1.10
C LEU A 74 -5.13 -0.16 -0.56
N TRP A 75 -5.34 -0.23 0.76
CA TRP A 75 -6.12 -1.28 1.39
C TRP A 75 -7.58 -1.27 0.94
N ALA A 76 -8.23 -0.10 0.97
CA ALA A 76 -9.62 0.07 0.57
C ALA A 76 -9.84 -0.27 -0.91
N TYR A 77 -8.91 0.13 -1.79
CA TYR A 77 -8.97 -0.23 -3.20
C TYR A 77 -8.87 -1.75 -3.39
N GLY A 78 -7.99 -2.42 -2.64
CA GLY A 78 -7.88 -3.88 -2.66
C GLY A 78 -9.14 -4.59 -2.16
N TYR A 79 -9.80 -4.03 -1.15
CA TYR A 79 -11.07 -4.54 -0.62
C TYR A 79 -12.23 -4.37 -1.61
N ILE A 80 -12.35 -3.20 -2.25
CA ILE A 80 -13.39 -2.92 -3.26
C ILE A 80 -13.23 -3.86 -4.47
N GLU A 81 -12.02 -4.02 -5.00
CA GLU A 81 -11.74 -4.95 -6.11
C GLU A 81 -12.13 -6.39 -5.75
N THR A 82 -11.90 -6.80 -4.50
CA THR A 82 -12.30 -8.12 -4.03
C THR A 82 -13.82 -8.26 -3.96
N ILE A 83 -14.55 -7.25 -3.46
CA ILE A 83 -16.02 -7.25 -3.45
C ILE A 83 -16.58 -7.32 -4.88
N LEU A 84 -16.08 -6.49 -5.79
CA LEU A 84 -16.52 -6.49 -7.19
C LEU A 84 -16.26 -7.85 -7.85
N SER A 85 -15.11 -8.47 -7.58
CA SER A 85 -14.80 -9.83 -8.09
C SER A 85 -15.65 -10.95 -7.46
N LEU A 86 -16.23 -10.72 -6.27
CA LEU A 86 -17.17 -11.64 -5.64
C LEU A 86 -18.57 -11.47 -6.21
N GLU A 87 -18.94 -10.25 -6.57
CA GLU A 87 -20.23 -9.92 -7.19
C GLU A 87 -20.30 -10.37 -8.66
N GLU A 88 -19.17 -10.31 -9.39
CA GLU A 88 -19.06 -10.80 -10.76
C GLU A 88 -18.97 -12.33 -10.89
N ARG A 89 -18.78 -13.08 -9.80
CA ARG A 89 -18.86 -14.55 -9.85
C ARG A 89 -20.33 -14.94 -10.01
N PRO A 90 -20.76 -15.48 -11.17
CA PRO A 90 -22.11 -15.98 -11.28
C PRO A 90 -22.25 -17.08 -10.23
N THR A 91 -23.27 -16.95 -9.38
CA THR A 91 -23.68 -18.01 -8.47
C THR A 91 -23.88 -19.24 -9.34
N ARG A 92 -22.93 -20.19 -9.30
CA ARG A 92 -23.19 -21.54 -9.82
C ARG A 92 -24.30 -22.08 -8.95
N ARG A 93 -25.55 -21.86 -9.36
CA ARG A 93 -26.70 -22.60 -8.88
C ARG A 93 -26.43 -24.05 -9.27
N ILE A 94 -26.14 -24.85 -8.25
CA ILE A 94 -26.20 -26.31 -8.31
C ILE A 94 -27.66 -26.71 -8.44
#